data_AF-A0A2A4R4S4-F1
#
_entry.id   AF-A0A2A4R4S4-F1
#
_cell.length_a   1.000
_cell.length_b   1.000
_cell.length_c   1.000
_cell.angle_alpha   90.00
_cell.angle_beta   90.00
_cell.angle_gamma   90.00
#
_symmetry.space_group_name_H-M   'P 1'
#
loop_
_entity.id
_entity.type
_entity.pdbx_description
1 polymer ?
#
loop_
_entity_poly.entity_id
_entity_poly.type
_entity_poly.pdbx_seq_one_letter_code
_entity_poly.pdbx_strand_id
1 'polypeptide(L)'
;MSKKGAAFIRKHEGFVSKAYRCPAGKITIGTGFTNGSKTALQWFKKSRGHKIRMGDRIDIVENDKLLTKAMNEEYGIGVANALGTAAPKHAKDAGTSVSFNCGPGSLKWSWAKLYKAGNIKQSAARLRTTAVTARGRRLRGLVRRRDEEANLLQHGDYGNLKSTPNSHGAKAGTAKPVFSEQLKQDQQMLNSLGYDCGKADGLWGFKTATAVKALQRATDLIVDGILGPATRAKIIRLANAKREVTGVATAGGGTAGGSLAVEDTASVEAITQTSDWILYGGLAVLGVGLAYLAWFYRDEIKSALKRI
;
A
#
# COMPACT_ATOMS: atom_id res chain seq x y z
N MET A 1 -7.52 0.49 -19.99
CA MET A 1 -8.12 -0.40 -18.98
C MET A 1 -9.52 -0.85 -19.37
N SER A 2 -9.78 -2.16 -19.27
CA SER A 2 -11.14 -2.74 -19.26
C SER A 2 -11.76 -2.82 -17.85
N LYS A 3 -13.07 -3.11 -17.77
CA LYS A 3 -13.73 -3.44 -16.49
C LYS A 3 -13.09 -4.65 -15.79
N LYS A 4 -12.71 -5.68 -16.56
CA LYS A 4 -11.99 -6.86 -16.04
C LYS A 4 -10.60 -6.49 -15.53
N GLY A 5 -9.90 -5.57 -16.20
CA GLY A 5 -8.63 -5.01 -15.76
C GLY A 5 -8.73 -4.24 -14.45
N ALA A 6 -9.78 -3.42 -14.27
CA ALA A 6 -10.06 -2.76 -13.00
C ALA A 6 -10.30 -3.77 -11.86
N ALA A 7 -11.11 -4.79 -12.10
CA ALA A 7 -11.35 -5.86 -11.13
C ALA A 7 -10.06 -6.66 -10.81
N PHE A 8 -9.21 -6.88 -11.81
CA PHE A 8 -7.92 -7.54 -11.65
C PHE A 8 -6.96 -6.74 -10.78
N ILE A 9 -6.80 -5.44 -11.02
CA ILE A 9 -5.97 -4.58 -10.16
C ILE A 9 -6.56 -4.55 -8.75
N ARG A 10 -7.88 -4.37 -8.60
CA ARG A 10 -8.54 -4.36 -7.28
C ARG A 10 -8.32 -5.66 -6.49
N LYS A 11 -8.29 -6.82 -7.15
CA LYS A 11 -7.95 -8.10 -6.52
C LYS A 11 -6.55 -8.09 -5.87
N HIS A 12 -5.59 -7.37 -6.45
CA HIS A 12 -4.23 -7.28 -5.93
C HIS A 12 -4.01 -6.16 -4.92
N GLU A 13 -4.61 -5.00 -5.15
CA GLU A 13 -4.45 -3.81 -4.29
C GLU A 13 -5.39 -3.82 -3.08
N GLY A 14 -6.46 -4.60 -3.16
CA GLY A 14 -7.56 -4.57 -2.21
C GLY A 14 -8.51 -3.39 -2.45
N PHE A 15 -9.59 -3.36 -1.67
CA PHE A 15 -10.59 -2.30 -1.72
C PHE A 15 -10.98 -1.91 -0.31
N VAL A 16 -10.94 -0.61 -0.02
CA VAL A 16 -11.37 -0.04 1.26
C VAL A 16 -12.44 1.01 1.00
N SER A 17 -13.69 0.69 1.34
CA SER A 17 -14.83 1.59 1.06
C SER A 17 -14.73 2.93 1.81
N LYS A 18 -14.28 2.92 3.06
CA LYS A 18 -14.16 4.14 3.90
C LYS A 18 -12.76 4.75 3.79
N ALA A 19 -12.68 6.07 3.65
CA ALA A 19 -11.40 6.78 3.65
C ALA A 19 -10.62 6.53 4.96
N TYR A 20 -9.34 6.20 4.82
CA TYR A 20 -8.42 5.96 5.91
C TYR A 20 -7.11 6.70 5.65
N ARG A 21 -6.33 6.98 6.68
CA ARG A 21 -4.96 7.44 6.49
C ARG A 21 -4.05 6.23 6.29
N CYS A 22 -3.22 6.23 5.25
CA CYS A 22 -2.20 5.18 5.06
C CYS A 22 -0.97 5.42 5.97
N PRO A 23 0.01 4.50 6.02
CA PRO A 23 1.24 4.69 6.80
C PRO A 23 2.05 5.94 6.42
N ALA A 24 1.96 6.38 5.15
CA ALA A 24 2.59 7.61 4.67
C ALA A 24 1.79 8.89 5.01
N GLY A 25 0.79 8.81 5.89
CA GLY A 25 -0.03 9.95 6.35
C GLY A 25 -1.10 10.44 5.36
N LYS A 26 -1.07 9.98 4.10
CA LYS A 26 -2.02 10.39 3.05
C LYS A 26 -3.40 9.79 3.28
N ILE A 27 -4.44 10.61 3.12
CA ILE A 27 -5.83 10.14 3.09
C ILE A 27 -6.02 9.31 1.81
N THR A 28 -6.46 8.07 1.99
CA THR A 28 -6.53 7.01 0.99
C THR A 28 -7.91 6.36 0.99
N ILE A 29 -8.48 6.05 -0.17
CA ILE A 29 -9.80 5.40 -0.31
C ILE A 29 -9.82 4.44 -1.51
N GLY A 30 -10.73 3.46 -1.49
CA GLY A 30 -10.95 2.53 -2.60
C GLY A 30 -9.74 1.63 -2.82
N THR A 31 -9.24 1.62 -4.07
CA THR A 31 -8.09 0.81 -4.53
C THR A 31 -6.75 1.55 -4.34
N GLY A 32 -6.64 2.42 -3.33
CA GLY A 32 -5.43 3.19 -3.05
C GLY A 32 -5.44 4.64 -3.58
N PHE A 33 -6.60 5.20 -3.91
CA PHE A 33 -6.69 6.58 -4.38
C PHE A 33 -6.38 7.58 -3.26
N THR A 34 -5.56 8.58 -3.60
CA THR A 34 -5.24 9.73 -2.74
C THR A 34 -5.46 11.02 -3.51
N ASN A 35 -5.46 12.16 -2.82
CA ASN A 35 -5.54 13.48 -3.46
C ASN A 35 -4.34 13.82 -4.37
N GLY A 36 -3.31 12.97 -4.43
CA GLY A 36 -2.21 13.10 -5.38
C GLY A 36 -2.55 12.63 -6.80
N SER A 37 -3.56 11.78 -6.97
CA SER A 37 -4.06 11.44 -8.32
C SER A 37 -4.92 12.60 -8.82
N LYS A 38 -4.58 13.13 -10.00
CA LYS A 38 -5.33 14.23 -10.63
C LYS A 38 -6.75 13.77 -10.93
N THR A 39 -6.91 12.56 -11.46
CA THR A 39 -8.22 12.00 -11.79
C THR A 39 -9.06 11.76 -10.54
N ALA A 40 -8.49 11.22 -9.47
CA ALA A 40 -9.22 11.01 -8.21
C ALA A 40 -9.64 12.33 -7.57
N LEU A 41 -8.74 13.31 -7.53
CA LEU A 41 -9.04 14.66 -7.01
C LEU A 41 -10.20 15.31 -7.78
N GLN A 42 -10.15 15.29 -9.12
CA GLN A 42 -11.20 15.87 -9.95
C GLN A 42 -12.52 15.12 -9.82
N TRP A 43 -12.48 13.78 -9.74
CA TRP A 43 -13.69 12.98 -9.57
C TRP A 43 -14.40 13.30 -8.25
N PHE A 44 -13.67 13.40 -7.13
CA PHE A 44 -14.23 13.74 -5.83
C PHE A 44 -14.75 15.19 -5.80
N LYS A 45 -14.00 16.15 -6.37
CA LYS A 45 -14.48 17.53 -6.52
C LYS A 45 -15.80 17.59 -7.31
N LYS A 46 -15.90 16.85 -8.42
CA LYS A 46 -17.09 16.85 -9.27
C LYS A 46 -18.28 16.12 -8.64
N SER A 47 -18.06 14.97 -8.01
CA SER A 47 -19.14 14.12 -7.49
C SER A 47 -19.56 14.48 -6.07
N ARG A 48 -18.65 15.03 -5.25
CA ARG A 48 -18.86 15.30 -3.82
C ARG A 48 -18.62 16.77 -3.44
N GLY A 49 -18.15 17.62 -4.36
CA GLY A 49 -17.88 19.04 -4.08
C GLY A 49 -16.58 19.30 -3.31
N HIS A 50 -15.82 18.28 -2.93
CA HIS A 50 -14.59 18.42 -2.16
C HIS A 50 -13.53 17.39 -2.56
N LYS A 51 -12.28 17.58 -2.13
CA LYS A 51 -11.21 16.57 -2.25
C LYS A 51 -11.46 15.39 -1.30
N ILE A 52 -10.78 14.26 -1.49
CA ILE A 52 -10.88 13.10 -0.59
C ILE A 52 -10.56 13.54 0.84
N ARG A 53 -11.47 13.27 1.78
CA ARG A 53 -11.32 13.59 3.20
C ARG A 53 -11.72 12.39 4.08
N MET A 54 -11.37 12.47 5.36
CA MET A 54 -11.81 11.45 6.32
C MET A 54 -13.34 11.46 6.44
N GLY A 55 -13.93 10.27 6.55
CA GLY A 55 -15.39 10.09 6.58
C GLY A 55 -16.00 9.73 5.22
N ASP A 56 -15.31 10.04 4.12
CA ASP A 56 -15.78 9.68 2.78
C ASP A 56 -15.93 8.17 2.61
N ARG A 57 -16.93 7.78 1.82
CA ARG A 57 -17.15 6.41 1.37
C ARG A 57 -17.23 6.37 -0.15
N ILE A 58 -16.74 5.28 -0.72
CA ILE A 58 -16.92 4.94 -2.13
C ILE A 58 -17.40 3.51 -2.22
N ASP A 59 -18.39 3.25 -3.09
CA ASP A 59 -18.76 1.88 -3.41
C ASP A 59 -17.82 1.27 -4.45
N ILE A 60 -17.99 -0.02 -4.72
CA ILE A 60 -17.09 -0.71 -5.63
C ILE A 60 -17.29 -0.35 -7.10
N VAL A 61 -18.51 0.00 -7.49
CA VAL A 61 -18.85 0.40 -8.86
C VAL A 61 -18.27 1.77 -9.15
N GLU A 62 -18.41 2.70 -8.21
CA GLU A 62 -17.76 4.01 -8.23
C GLU A 62 -16.23 3.87 -8.27
N ASN A 63 -15.67 3.01 -7.41
CA ASN A 63 -14.24 2.73 -7.41
C ASN A 63 -13.75 2.17 -8.75
N ASP A 64 -14.45 1.19 -9.34
CA ASP A 64 -14.03 0.57 -10.59
C ASP A 64 -14.17 1.54 -11.78
N LYS A 65 -15.17 2.44 -11.75
CA LYS A 65 -15.29 3.57 -12.69
C LYS A 65 -14.11 4.53 -12.54
N LEU A 66 -13.78 4.94 -11.31
CA LEU A 66 -12.66 5.82 -11.05
C LEU A 66 -11.33 5.18 -11.45
N LEU A 67 -11.12 3.91 -11.15
CA LEU A 67 -9.93 3.15 -11.53
C LEU A 67 -9.81 2.99 -13.04
N THR A 68 -10.90 2.70 -13.74
CA THR A 68 -10.87 2.67 -15.20
C THR A 68 -10.47 4.03 -15.77
N LYS A 69 -11.05 5.13 -15.27
CA LYS A 69 -10.75 6.49 -15.74
C LYS A 69 -9.29 6.87 -15.45
N ALA A 70 -8.86 6.76 -14.20
CA ALA A 70 -7.51 7.13 -13.76
C ALA A 70 -6.46 6.34 -14.54
N MET A 71 -6.67 5.05 -14.75
CA MET A 71 -5.69 4.21 -15.43
C MET A 71 -5.63 4.48 -16.93
N ASN A 72 -6.75 4.87 -17.56
CA ASN A 72 -6.73 5.31 -18.95
C ASN A 72 -6.00 6.65 -19.12
N GLU A 73 -6.27 7.61 -18.24
CA GLU A 73 -5.74 8.97 -18.33
C GLU A 73 -4.27 9.06 -17.89
N GLU A 74 -3.91 8.40 -16.79
CA GLU A 74 -2.57 8.52 -16.19
C GLU A 74 -1.58 7.48 -16.74
N TYR A 75 -2.06 6.31 -17.18
CA TYR A 75 -1.19 5.19 -17.60
C TYR A 75 -1.39 4.75 -19.06
N GLY A 76 -2.52 5.07 -19.69
CA GLY A 76 -2.91 4.54 -20.99
C GLY A 76 -1.91 4.83 -22.11
N ILE A 77 -1.41 6.08 -22.17
CA ILE A 77 -0.42 6.50 -23.17
C ILE A 77 0.90 5.74 -22.98
N GLY A 78 1.41 5.67 -21.74
CA GLY A 78 2.65 4.97 -21.44
C GLY A 78 2.57 3.49 -21.82
N VAL A 79 1.46 2.83 -21.48
CA VAL A 79 1.23 1.42 -21.82
C VAL A 79 1.11 1.20 -23.32
N ALA A 80 0.38 2.07 -24.03
CA ALA A 80 0.27 2.00 -25.49
C ALA A 80 1.62 2.18 -26.19
N ASN A 81 2.46 3.09 -25.71
CA ASN A 81 3.81 3.30 -26.26
C ASN A 81 4.73 2.09 -26.01
N ALA A 82 4.59 1.45 -24.85
CA ALA A 82 5.41 0.33 -24.44
C ALA A 82 5.01 -0.99 -25.12
N LEU A 83 3.72 -1.26 -25.28
CA LEU A 83 3.22 -2.54 -25.81
C LEU A 83 2.74 -2.45 -27.26
N GLY A 84 2.56 -1.24 -27.79
CA GLY A 84 1.97 -0.98 -29.11
C GLY A 84 0.51 -0.55 -29.01
N THR A 85 0.10 0.40 -29.86
CA THR A 85 -1.28 0.88 -29.94
C THR A 85 -2.26 -0.22 -30.36
N ALA A 86 -1.80 -1.18 -31.17
CA ALA A 86 -2.57 -2.36 -31.59
C ALA A 86 -2.62 -3.49 -30.55
N ALA A 87 -1.90 -3.38 -29.43
CA ALA A 87 -1.89 -4.45 -28.43
C ALA A 87 -3.31 -4.74 -27.91
N PRO A 88 -3.67 -6.03 -27.75
CA PRO A 88 -4.99 -6.43 -27.29
C PRO A 88 -5.25 -5.87 -25.88
N LYS A 89 -6.52 -5.71 -25.57
CA LYS A 89 -6.96 -5.03 -24.34
C LYS A 89 -6.43 -5.70 -23.07
N HIS A 90 -6.38 -7.03 -23.05
CA HIS A 90 -5.87 -7.79 -21.90
C HIS A 90 -4.37 -7.55 -21.67
N ALA A 91 -3.57 -7.43 -22.74
CA ALA A 91 -2.15 -7.11 -22.61
C ALA A 91 -1.93 -5.69 -22.09
N LYS A 92 -2.75 -4.72 -22.55
CA LYS A 92 -2.75 -3.37 -21.99
C LYS A 92 -3.14 -3.37 -20.52
N ASP A 93 -4.14 -4.16 -20.12
CA ASP A 93 -4.54 -4.30 -18.71
C ASP A 93 -3.40 -4.89 -17.85
N ALA A 94 -2.68 -5.91 -18.35
CA ALA A 94 -1.49 -6.45 -17.69
C ALA A 94 -0.39 -5.39 -17.52
N GLY A 95 -0.07 -4.66 -18.60
CA GLY A 95 0.91 -3.58 -18.56
C GLY A 95 0.54 -2.45 -17.60
N THR A 96 -0.75 -2.09 -17.53
CA THR A 96 -1.28 -1.16 -16.55
C THR A 96 -1.12 -1.70 -15.13
N SER A 97 -1.44 -2.97 -14.86
CA SER A 97 -1.28 -3.57 -13.52
C SER A 97 0.18 -3.57 -13.05
N VAL A 98 1.11 -3.90 -13.95
CA VAL A 98 2.55 -3.86 -13.69
C VAL A 98 3.01 -2.44 -13.39
N SER A 99 2.60 -1.48 -14.22
CA SER A 99 2.95 -0.06 -14.08
C SER A 99 2.35 0.59 -12.84
N PHE A 100 1.14 0.20 -12.46
CA PHE A 100 0.51 0.65 -11.22
C PHE A 100 1.28 0.17 -9.98
N ASN A 101 1.76 -1.08 -10.00
CA ASN A 101 2.50 -1.67 -8.89
C ASN A 101 3.96 -1.21 -8.80
N CYS A 102 4.64 -1.07 -9.94
CA CYS A 102 6.09 -0.84 -10.01
C CYS A 102 6.46 0.55 -10.52
N GLY A 103 5.47 1.40 -10.83
CA GLY A 103 5.66 2.72 -11.41
C GLY A 103 5.82 2.70 -12.94
N PRO A 104 5.72 3.88 -13.59
CA PRO A 104 5.74 4.02 -15.05
C PRO A 104 7.06 3.57 -15.70
N GLY A 105 8.18 3.65 -14.97
CA GLY A 105 9.47 3.15 -15.44
C GLY A 105 9.48 1.64 -15.75
N SER A 106 8.58 0.87 -15.14
CA SER A 106 8.47 -0.58 -15.39
C SER A 106 8.10 -0.94 -16.83
N LEU A 107 7.51 0.00 -17.56
CA LEU A 107 7.16 -0.13 -18.98
C LEU A 107 8.38 -0.05 -19.91
N LYS A 108 9.56 0.33 -19.39
CA LYS A 108 10.83 0.34 -20.12
C LYS A 108 11.64 -0.94 -19.89
N TRP A 109 11.18 -1.84 -19.00
CA TRP A 109 11.90 -3.07 -18.64
C TRP A 109 11.88 -4.11 -19.77
N SER A 110 12.73 -5.13 -19.63
CA SER A 110 12.94 -6.16 -20.66
C SER A 110 11.66 -6.89 -21.06
N TRP A 111 10.72 -7.13 -20.13
CA TRP A 111 9.45 -7.80 -20.46
C TRP A 111 8.64 -6.99 -21.49
N ALA A 112 8.55 -5.66 -21.33
CA ALA A 112 7.79 -4.80 -22.23
C ALA A 112 8.47 -4.68 -23.60
N LYS A 113 9.82 -4.60 -23.62
CA LYS A 113 10.62 -4.62 -24.86
C LYS A 113 10.40 -5.93 -25.64
N LEU A 114 10.44 -7.08 -24.96
CA LEU A 114 10.15 -8.38 -25.56
C LEU A 114 8.73 -8.45 -26.12
N TYR A 115 7.74 -7.89 -25.40
CA TYR A 115 6.36 -7.84 -25.89
C TYR A 115 6.26 -7.03 -27.18
N LYS A 116 6.84 -5.82 -27.20
CA LYS A 116 6.82 -4.92 -28.37
C LYS A 116 7.49 -5.52 -29.60
N ALA A 117 8.51 -6.36 -29.38
CA ALA A 117 9.18 -7.12 -30.44
C ALA A 117 8.39 -8.35 -30.92
N GLY A 118 7.18 -8.59 -30.41
CA GLY A 118 6.35 -9.76 -30.77
C GLY A 118 6.70 -11.05 -30.01
N ASN A 119 7.71 -11.02 -29.13
CA ASN A 119 8.17 -12.20 -28.38
C ASN A 119 7.32 -12.44 -27.12
N ILE A 120 6.02 -12.69 -27.30
CA ILE A 120 5.03 -12.70 -26.21
C ILE A 120 5.34 -13.77 -25.14
N LYS A 121 5.70 -14.98 -25.55
CA LYS A 121 6.04 -16.08 -24.62
C LYS A 121 7.27 -15.74 -23.76
N GLN A 122 8.30 -15.15 -24.37
CA GLN A 122 9.52 -14.73 -23.67
C GLN A 122 9.24 -13.52 -22.76
N SER A 123 8.39 -12.59 -23.21
CA SER A 123 7.93 -11.46 -22.42
C SER A 123 7.24 -11.93 -21.13
N ALA A 124 6.29 -12.86 -21.24
CA ALA A 124 5.59 -13.43 -20.11
C ALA A 124 6.54 -14.19 -19.16
N ALA A 125 7.43 -15.02 -19.70
CA ALA A 125 8.46 -15.71 -18.90
C ALA A 125 9.34 -14.72 -18.11
N ARG A 126 9.76 -13.61 -18.76
CA ARG A 126 10.52 -12.54 -18.09
C ARG A 126 9.69 -11.83 -17.03
N LEU A 127 8.41 -11.57 -17.29
CA LEU A 127 7.54 -10.88 -16.34
C LEU A 127 7.37 -11.67 -15.04
N ARG A 128 7.24 -13.01 -15.11
CA ARG A 128 7.11 -13.91 -13.93
C ARG A 128 8.23 -13.77 -12.89
N THR A 129 9.42 -13.34 -13.31
CA THR A 129 10.58 -13.18 -12.42
C THR A 129 10.94 -11.72 -12.14
N THR A 130 10.22 -10.77 -12.74
CA THR A 130 10.53 -9.34 -12.62
C THR A 130 9.92 -8.76 -11.36
N ALA A 131 10.68 -7.96 -10.59
CA ALA A 131 10.17 -7.26 -9.40
C ALA A 131 9.45 -8.16 -8.37
N VAL A 132 9.89 -9.42 -8.22
CA VAL A 132 9.33 -10.37 -7.24
C VAL A 132 9.98 -10.29 -5.85
N THR A 133 10.93 -9.37 -5.67
CA THR A 133 11.72 -9.21 -4.45
C THR A 133 11.51 -7.84 -3.82
N ALA A 134 11.53 -7.76 -2.50
CA ALA A 134 11.68 -6.52 -1.76
C ALA A 134 12.73 -6.71 -0.65
N ARG A 135 13.64 -5.73 -0.49
CA ARG A 135 14.77 -5.81 0.46
C ARG A 135 15.58 -7.11 0.34
N GLY A 136 15.86 -7.54 -0.90
CA GLY A 136 16.61 -8.77 -1.21
C GLY A 136 15.83 -10.07 -0.97
N ARG A 137 14.61 -10.02 -0.41
CA ARG A 137 13.80 -11.22 -0.14
C ARG A 137 12.70 -11.39 -1.17
N ARG A 138 12.52 -12.62 -1.65
CA ARG A 138 11.46 -12.98 -2.59
C ARG A 138 10.11 -13.02 -1.88
N LEU A 139 9.14 -12.25 -2.38
CA LEU A 139 7.82 -12.12 -1.77
C LEU A 139 6.79 -12.94 -2.55
N ARG A 140 6.18 -13.94 -1.90
CA ARG A 140 5.18 -14.80 -2.54
C ARG A 140 4.01 -14.04 -3.16
N GLY A 141 3.58 -12.96 -2.52
CA GLY A 141 2.53 -12.09 -3.06
C GLY A 141 2.91 -11.49 -4.42
N LEU A 142 4.15 -11.01 -4.54
CA LEU A 142 4.67 -10.45 -5.81
C LEU A 142 4.90 -11.53 -6.84
N VAL A 143 5.45 -12.69 -6.45
CA VAL A 143 5.59 -13.86 -7.34
C VAL A 143 4.25 -14.24 -7.95
N ARG A 144 3.23 -14.41 -7.12
CA ARG A 144 1.88 -14.76 -7.57
C ARG A 144 1.30 -13.67 -8.47
N ARG A 145 1.43 -12.39 -8.10
CA ARG A 145 0.94 -11.28 -8.92
C ARG A 145 1.60 -11.25 -10.30
N ARG A 146 2.92 -11.37 -10.36
CA ARG A 146 3.68 -11.39 -11.62
C ARG A 146 3.32 -12.59 -12.49
N ASP A 147 3.03 -13.74 -11.88
CA ASP A 147 2.51 -14.90 -12.60
C ASP A 147 1.12 -14.65 -13.20
N GLU A 148 0.19 -14.12 -12.40
CA GLU A 148 -1.16 -13.77 -12.87
C GLU A 148 -1.12 -12.68 -13.96
N GLU A 149 -0.25 -11.66 -13.84
CA GLU A 149 -0.07 -10.64 -14.89
C GLU A 149 0.61 -11.19 -16.14
N ALA A 150 1.53 -12.15 -16.02
CA ALA A 150 2.11 -12.83 -17.17
C ALA A 150 1.09 -13.69 -17.90
N ASN A 151 0.20 -14.38 -17.18
CA ASN A 151 -0.91 -15.12 -17.77
C ASN A 151 -1.92 -14.17 -18.45
N LEU A 152 -2.22 -13.03 -17.82
CA LEU A 152 -3.05 -12.00 -18.43
C LEU A 152 -2.42 -11.41 -19.70
N LEU A 153 -1.10 -11.14 -19.66
CA LEU A 153 -0.35 -10.62 -20.80
C LEU A 153 -0.36 -11.58 -21.99
N GLN A 154 -0.11 -12.87 -21.72
CA GLN A 154 0.08 -13.89 -22.75
C GLN A 154 -1.23 -14.47 -23.28
N HIS A 155 -2.20 -14.71 -22.40
CA HIS A 155 -3.39 -15.52 -22.70
C HIS A 155 -4.70 -14.76 -22.50
N GLY A 156 -4.66 -13.55 -21.94
CA GLY A 156 -5.87 -12.84 -21.56
C GLY A 156 -6.61 -13.47 -20.39
N ASP A 157 -5.93 -14.30 -19.61
CA ASP A 157 -6.47 -14.94 -18.42
C ASP A 157 -6.45 -13.96 -17.24
N TYR A 158 -7.62 -13.50 -16.82
CA TYR A 158 -7.78 -12.64 -15.65
C TYR A 158 -7.87 -13.44 -14.33
N GLY A 159 -7.84 -14.78 -14.41
CA GLY A 159 -8.09 -15.71 -13.33
C GLY A 159 -9.50 -15.57 -12.75
N ASN A 160 -9.67 -16.08 -11.52
CA ASN A 160 -10.93 -15.97 -10.79
C ASN A 160 -11.15 -14.55 -10.24
N LEU A 161 -11.66 -13.67 -11.10
CA LEU A 161 -12.18 -12.36 -10.74
C LEU A 161 -13.53 -12.55 -10.02
N LYS A 162 -13.54 -12.76 -8.71
CA LYS A 162 -14.79 -12.66 -7.95
C LYS A 162 -15.28 -11.21 -8.02
N SER A 163 -16.30 -10.93 -8.84
CA SER A 163 -17.15 -9.75 -8.70
C SER A 163 -17.85 -9.82 -7.33
N THR A 164 -17.78 -8.74 -6.57
CA THR A 164 -18.10 -8.64 -5.11
C THR A 164 -19.57 -8.81 -4.74
N PRO A 165 -19.95 -8.62 -3.47
CA PRO A 165 -19.53 -9.30 -2.24
C PRO A 165 -20.74 -10.05 -1.66
N ASN A 166 -20.62 -11.36 -1.38
CA ASN A 166 -21.43 -12.00 -0.35
C ASN A 166 -20.68 -13.23 0.16
N SER A 167 -20.61 -13.32 1.48
CA SER A 167 -20.03 -14.39 2.27
C SER A 167 -20.61 -15.75 1.92
N HIS A 168 -19.83 -16.68 1.37
CA HIS A 168 -20.00 -18.11 1.64
C HIS A 168 -18.62 -18.78 1.57
N GLY A 169 -18.31 -19.51 2.64
CA GLY A 169 -17.00 -20.10 2.91
C GLY A 169 -16.48 -20.94 1.74
N ALA A 170 -15.30 -20.59 1.25
CA ALA A 170 -14.48 -21.54 0.52
C ALA A 170 -13.54 -22.17 1.55
N LYS A 171 -13.78 -23.44 1.87
CA LYS A 171 -12.85 -24.27 2.64
C LYS A 171 -11.47 -24.17 2.00
N ALA A 172 -10.49 -23.77 2.80
CA ALA A 172 -9.08 -23.80 2.40
C ALA A 172 -8.67 -25.27 2.23
N GLY A 173 -8.65 -25.73 0.98
CA GLY A 173 -7.96 -26.95 0.60
C GLY A 173 -6.48 -26.85 0.97
N THR A 174 -5.95 -27.97 1.42
CA THR A 174 -4.62 -28.21 2.01
C THR A 174 -3.45 -27.68 1.18
N ALA A 175 -3.16 -26.38 1.29
CA ALA A 175 -1.88 -25.82 0.88
C ALA A 175 -0.93 -25.85 2.09
N LYS A 176 0.30 -26.37 1.91
CA LYS A 176 1.35 -26.36 2.94
C LYS A 176 1.44 -24.96 3.57
N PRO A 177 1.52 -24.83 4.91
CA PRO A 177 1.60 -23.54 5.58
C PRO A 177 2.86 -22.82 5.11
N VAL A 178 2.69 -21.55 4.73
CA VAL A 178 3.80 -20.81 4.13
C VAL A 178 4.16 -19.59 4.96
N PHE A 179 5.44 -19.54 5.29
CA PHE A 179 6.09 -18.49 6.05
C PHE A 179 6.05 -17.12 5.34
N SER A 180 5.78 -16.08 6.11
CA SER A 180 5.78 -14.67 5.71
C SER A 180 6.37 -13.81 6.83
N GLU A 181 7.50 -13.14 6.57
CA GLU A 181 8.10 -12.21 7.53
C GLU A 181 7.17 -11.02 7.84
N GLN A 182 6.42 -10.53 6.85
CA GLN A 182 5.43 -9.48 7.08
C GLN A 182 4.33 -9.97 8.02
N LEU A 183 3.89 -11.23 7.86
CA LEU A 183 2.89 -11.79 8.76
C LEU A 183 3.44 -11.95 10.17
N LYS A 184 4.72 -12.31 10.31
CA LYS A 184 5.40 -12.36 11.61
C LYS A 184 5.42 -10.99 12.29
N GLN A 185 5.71 -9.92 11.55
CA GLN A 185 5.65 -8.56 12.08
C GLN A 185 4.22 -8.15 12.46
N ASP A 186 3.25 -8.44 11.60
CA ASP A 186 1.83 -8.17 11.86
C ASP A 186 1.37 -8.92 13.13
N GLN A 187 1.78 -10.17 13.31
CA GLN A 187 1.55 -11.00 14.49
C GLN A 187 2.20 -10.41 15.76
N GLN A 188 3.46 -9.98 15.68
CA GLN A 188 4.16 -9.32 16.80
C GLN A 188 3.41 -8.06 17.26
N MET A 189 2.95 -7.24 16.31
CA MET A 189 2.19 -6.03 16.63
C MET A 189 0.79 -6.36 17.17
N LEU A 190 0.11 -7.37 16.63
CA LEU A 190 -1.18 -7.82 17.18
C LEU A 190 -1.04 -8.28 18.62
N ASN A 191 -0.03 -9.11 18.91
CA ASN A 191 0.27 -9.55 20.28
C ASN A 191 0.62 -8.39 21.19
N SER A 192 1.45 -7.44 20.74
CA SER A 192 1.80 -6.27 21.56
C SER A 192 0.60 -5.37 21.83
N LEU A 193 -0.42 -5.41 20.98
CA LEU A 193 -1.71 -4.72 21.16
C LEU A 193 -2.72 -5.50 22.01
N GLY A 194 -2.39 -6.71 22.47
CA GLY A 194 -3.27 -7.56 23.28
C GLY A 194 -4.19 -8.47 22.47
N TYR A 195 -4.02 -8.56 21.15
CA TYR A 195 -4.76 -9.51 20.32
C TYR A 195 -3.93 -10.79 20.12
N ASP A 196 -4.23 -11.85 20.89
CA ASP A 196 -3.48 -13.12 20.85
C ASP A 196 -3.55 -13.80 19.49
N CYS A 197 -2.48 -13.68 18.71
CA CYS A 197 -2.31 -14.38 17.45
C CYS A 197 -1.48 -15.67 17.58
N GLY A 198 -1.09 -16.05 18.80
CA GLY A 198 -0.16 -17.13 19.09
C GLY A 198 1.30 -16.71 18.92
N LYS A 199 2.19 -17.68 18.69
CA LYS A 199 3.58 -17.39 18.37
C LYS A 199 3.64 -16.61 17.06
N ALA A 200 4.37 -15.51 17.03
CA ALA A 200 4.66 -14.78 15.80
C ALA A 200 5.69 -15.56 14.96
N ASP A 201 5.19 -16.58 14.26
CA ASP A 201 5.95 -17.54 13.47
C ASP A 201 5.85 -17.26 11.97
N GLY A 202 5.11 -16.22 11.56
CA GLY A 202 4.91 -15.87 10.15
C GLY A 202 4.01 -16.84 9.40
N LEU A 203 3.29 -17.73 10.09
CA LEU A 203 2.34 -18.66 9.51
C LEU A 203 0.90 -18.23 9.80
N TRP A 204 0.04 -18.35 8.78
CA TRP A 204 -1.37 -18.03 8.96
C TRP A 204 -2.09 -19.19 9.66
N GLY A 205 -2.39 -19.02 10.95
CA GLY A 205 -3.11 -19.99 11.78
C GLY A 205 -4.47 -19.50 12.28
N PHE A 206 -5.22 -20.39 12.93
CA PHE A 206 -6.51 -20.09 13.55
C PHE A 206 -6.42 -18.91 14.53
N LYS A 207 -5.40 -18.89 15.39
CA LYS A 207 -5.17 -17.78 16.34
C LYS A 207 -4.97 -16.45 15.63
N THR A 208 -4.18 -16.42 14.56
CA THR A 208 -3.98 -15.19 13.76
C THR A 208 -5.28 -14.70 13.13
N ALA A 209 -6.09 -15.60 12.57
CA ALA A 209 -7.40 -15.23 12.01
C ALA A 209 -8.35 -14.67 13.10
N THR A 210 -8.34 -15.27 14.29
CA THR A 210 -9.14 -14.81 15.44
C THR A 210 -8.69 -13.43 15.94
N ALA A 211 -7.37 -13.21 16.10
CA ALA A 211 -6.79 -11.92 16.48
C ALA A 211 -7.15 -10.81 15.49
N VAL A 212 -7.07 -11.09 14.18
CA VAL A 212 -7.44 -10.15 13.12
C VAL A 212 -8.92 -9.79 13.22
N LYS A 213 -9.81 -10.76 13.38
CA LYS A 213 -11.26 -10.50 13.54
C LYS A 213 -11.55 -9.71 14.82
N ALA A 214 -10.86 -9.99 15.92
CA ALA A 214 -11.02 -9.26 17.18
C ALA A 214 -10.61 -7.80 17.02
N LEU A 215 -9.46 -7.52 16.41
CA LEU A 215 -9.03 -6.17 16.07
C LEU A 215 -10.06 -5.46 15.17
N GLN A 216 -10.54 -6.13 14.12
CA GLN A 216 -11.49 -5.54 13.19
C GLN A 216 -12.79 -5.12 13.90
N ARG A 217 -13.33 -5.97 14.79
CA ARG A 217 -14.49 -5.65 15.63
C ARG A 217 -14.26 -4.43 16.52
N ALA A 218 -13.06 -4.33 17.11
CA ALA A 218 -12.71 -3.25 18.02
C ALA A 218 -12.39 -1.91 17.32
N THR A 219 -12.34 -1.86 15.98
CA THR A 219 -11.74 -0.72 15.25
C THR A 219 -12.57 -0.17 14.09
N ASP A 220 -13.87 -0.45 14.05
CA ASP A 220 -14.82 -0.07 12.99
C ASP A 220 -14.39 -0.50 11.58
N LEU A 221 -13.65 -1.60 11.49
CA LEU A 221 -13.29 -2.22 10.23
C LEU A 221 -14.32 -3.30 9.87
N ILE A 222 -14.40 -3.63 8.58
CA ILE A 222 -15.17 -4.79 8.13
C ILE A 222 -14.55 -6.04 8.76
N VAL A 223 -15.36 -6.86 9.44
CA VAL A 223 -14.92 -8.08 10.15
C VAL A 223 -14.86 -9.26 9.18
N ASP A 224 -13.98 -9.17 8.19
CA ASP A 224 -13.78 -10.22 7.18
C ASP A 224 -12.69 -11.24 7.54
N GLY A 225 -11.91 -10.97 8.61
CA GLY A 225 -10.78 -11.78 9.04
C GLY A 225 -9.56 -11.69 8.14
N ILE A 226 -9.50 -10.69 7.25
CA ILE A 226 -8.42 -10.49 6.30
C ILE A 226 -7.47 -9.40 6.80
N LEU A 227 -6.17 -9.73 6.81
CA LEU A 227 -5.10 -8.80 7.17
C LEU A 227 -4.75 -7.89 5.97
N GLY A 228 -5.75 -7.13 5.51
CA GLY A 228 -5.67 -6.21 4.37
C GLY A 228 -5.04 -4.85 4.73
N PRO A 229 -4.91 -3.92 3.75
CA PRO A 229 -4.25 -2.63 3.95
C PRO A 229 -4.83 -1.79 5.10
N ALA A 230 -6.15 -1.74 5.24
CA ALA A 230 -6.82 -1.01 6.32
C ALA A 230 -6.51 -1.62 7.70
N THR A 231 -6.59 -2.95 7.81
CA THR A 231 -6.26 -3.70 9.03
C THR A 231 -4.80 -3.44 9.44
N ARG A 232 -3.84 -3.55 8.50
CA ARG A 232 -2.41 -3.25 8.77
C ARG A 232 -2.17 -1.81 9.19
N ALA A 233 -2.78 -0.86 8.48
CA ALA A 233 -2.65 0.55 8.82
C ALA A 233 -3.18 0.83 10.24
N LYS A 234 -4.24 0.14 10.67
CA LYS A 234 -4.77 0.25 12.03
C LYS A 234 -3.83 -0.38 13.06
N ILE A 235 -3.30 -1.58 12.80
CA ILE A 235 -2.31 -2.25 13.66
C ILE A 235 -1.10 -1.33 13.90
N ILE A 236 -0.52 -0.79 12.82
CA ILE A 236 0.66 0.09 12.90
C ILE A 236 0.35 1.34 13.74
N ARG A 237 -0.82 1.97 13.52
CA ARG A 237 -1.21 3.15 14.30
C ARG A 237 -1.35 2.86 15.78
N LEU A 238 -2.08 1.80 16.12
CA LEU A 238 -2.30 1.44 17.52
C LEU A 238 -0.96 1.08 18.18
N ALA A 239 -0.08 0.37 17.47
CA ALA A 239 1.23 0.00 18.00
C ALA A 239 2.10 1.24 18.26
N ASN A 240 2.08 2.23 17.36
CA ASN A 240 2.78 3.50 17.56
C ASN A 240 2.17 4.31 18.73
N ALA A 241 0.85 4.44 18.78
CA ALA A 241 0.18 5.14 19.88
C ALA A 241 0.47 4.50 21.25
N LYS A 242 0.48 3.16 21.33
CA LYS A 242 0.86 2.44 22.55
C LYS A 242 2.31 2.74 22.94
N ARG A 243 3.24 2.78 21.98
CA ARG A 243 4.64 3.11 22.21
C ARG A 243 4.84 4.54 22.71
N GLU A 244 4.12 5.50 22.14
CA GLU A 244 4.13 6.91 22.58
C GLU A 244 3.65 7.04 24.04
N VAL A 245 2.52 6.41 24.38
CA VAL A 245 2.00 6.41 25.77
C VAL A 245 2.97 5.75 26.75
N THR A 246 3.57 4.61 26.40
CA THR A 246 4.58 3.97 27.27
C THR A 246 5.86 4.81 27.40
N GLY A 247 6.28 5.52 26.35
CA GLY A 247 7.45 6.39 26.37
C GLY A 247 7.26 7.60 27.29
N VAL A 248 6.07 8.21 27.28
CA VAL A 248 5.69 9.31 28.18
C VAL A 248 5.62 8.85 29.64
N ALA A 249 5.05 7.67 29.91
CA ALA A 249 4.99 7.11 31.26
C ALA A 249 6.38 6.78 31.85
N THR A 250 7.35 6.44 31.00
CA THR A 250 8.73 6.14 31.43
C THR A 250 9.53 7.44 31.69
N ALA A 251 9.20 8.54 31.01
CA ALA A 251 9.81 9.84 31.25
C ALA A 251 9.26 10.56 32.51
N GLY A 252 8.03 10.23 32.93
CA GLY A 252 7.40 10.79 34.14
C GLY A 252 7.57 9.96 35.43
N GLY A 253 8.27 8.82 35.37
CA GLY A 253 8.34 7.84 36.46
C GLY A 253 9.56 7.93 37.39
N GLY A 254 10.34 9.01 37.31
CA GLY A 254 11.55 9.20 38.11
C GLY A 254 11.43 10.34 39.11
N THR A 255 10.72 10.13 40.22
CA THR A 255 11.11 10.52 41.60
C THR A 255 9.95 10.19 42.56
N ALA A 256 10.15 9.15 43.37
CA ALA A 256 9.42 8.96 44.62
C ALA A 256 10.22 9.63 45.75
N GLY A 257 9.54 10.43 46.57
CA GLY A 257 10.01 10.84 47.90
C GLY A 257 10.30 12.33 48.06
N GLY A 258 9.30 13.10 48.50
CA GLY A 258 9.49 14.47 48.95
C GLY A 258 8.18 15.25 49.02
N SER A 259 7.62 15.37 50.23
CA SER A 259 6.53 16.30 50.53
C SER A 259 7.05 17.75 50.44
N LEU A 260 6.26 18.68 49.89
CA LEU A 260 5.90 19.99 50.47
C LEU A 260 5.46 21.04 49.41
N ALA A 261 4.47 21.81 49.85
CA ALA A 261 4.12 23.19 49.48
C ALA A 261 3.57 23.49 48.07
N VAL A 262 2.29 23.87 48.08
CA VAL A 262 1.64 24.71 47.08
C VAL A 262 2.08 26.15 47.35
N GLU A 263 2.65 26.82 46.35
CA GLU A 263 2.67 28.28 46.29
C GLU A 263 2.78 28.78 44.84
N ASP A 264 2.45 30.06 44.70
CA ASP A 264 1.66 30.69 43.65
C ASP A 264 2.47 31.25 42.47
N THR A 265 1.74 31.48 41.37
CA THR A 265 1.96 32.32 40.18
C THR A 265 3.35 32.79 39.71
N ALA A 266 3.47 32.74 38.37
CA ALA A 266 4.19 33.66 37.48
C ALA A 266 5.59 33.22 36.96
N SER A 267 5.59 32.63 35.76
CA SER A 267 6.37 33.10 34.60
C SER A 267 6.17 32.14 33.42
N VAL A 268 5.21 32.49 32.56
CA VAL A 268 5.02 31.86 31.24
C VAL A 268 6.11 32.40 30.32
N GLU A 269 7.36 31.95 30.46
CA GLU A 269 8.45 32.34 29.56
C GLU A 269 9.69 31.44 29.70
N ALA A 270 9.54 30.14 29.39
CA ALA A 270 10.70 29.24 29.24
C ALA A 270 10.44 28.04 28.29
N ILE A 271 9.62 28.22 27.24
CA ILE A 271 9.39 27.19 26.19
C ILE A 271 10.17 27.50 24.89
N THR A 272 11.09 28.47 24.90
CA THR A 272 11.77 28.92 23.67
C THR A 272 13.28 28.84 23.75
N GLN A 273 13.87 27.68 24.09
CA GLN A 273 15.24 27.37 23.67
C GLN A 273 15.66 25.90 23.93
N THR A 274 15.15 24.95 23.14
CA THR A 274 15.92 23.75 22.75
C THR A 274 15.62 23.43 21.27
N SER A 275 15.81 24.46 20.45
CA SER A 275 15.89 24.36 19.00
C SER A 275 17.27 23.80 18.63
N ASP A 276 17.30 22.71 17.86
CA ASP A 276 17.97 22.65 16.54
C ASP A 276 18.47 21.25 16.13
N TRP A 277 18.80 20.34 17.05
CA TRP A 277 19.29 19.00 16.65
C TRP A 277 18.18 18.04 16.16
N ILE A 278 16.93 18.23 16.58
CA ILE A 278 15.76 17.45 16.11
C ILE A 278 15.35 17.89 14.69
N LEU A 279 15.63 19.14 14.31
CA LEU A 279 15.40 19.64 12.96
C LEU A 279 16.44 19.09 11.97
N TYR A 280 17.71 18.97 12.38
CA TYR A 280 18.75 18.33 11.56
C TYR A 280 18.63 16.80 11.50
N GLY A 281 18.13 16.13 12.53
CA GLY A 281 17.82 14.69 12.48
C GLY A 281 16.68 14.36 11.50
N GLY A 282 15.64 15.20 11.46
CA GLY A 282 14.54 15.12 10.49
C GLY A 282 14.95 15.50 9.07
N LEU A 283 15.81 16.52 8.91
CA LEU A 283 16.44 16.89 7.63
C LEU A 283 17.43 15.84 7.15
N ALA A 284 18.08 15.07 8.03
CA ALA A 284 18.94 13.95 7.64
C ALA A 284 18.12 12.76 7.13
N VAL A 285 16.92 12.49 7.68
CA VAL A 285 16.04 11.41 7.20
C VAL A 285 15.30 11.79 5.91
N LEU A 286 14.88 13.06 5.77
CA LEU A 286 14.40 13.62 4.49
C LEU A 286 15.53 13.72 3.47
N GLY A 287 16.74 14.07 3.90
CA GLY A 287 17.95 14.12 3.09
C GLY A 287 18.39 12.75 2.60
N VAL A 288 18.28 11.71 3.42
CA VAL A 288 18.53 10.31 3.01
C VAL A 288 17.42 9.82 2.09
N GLY A 289 16.15 10.20 2.29
CA GLY A 289 15.04 9.88 1.38
C GLY A 289 15.11 10.60 0.03
N LEU A 290 15.53 11.88 0.03
CA LEU A 290 15.72 12.71 -1.16
C LEU A 290 17.05 12.39 -1.86
N ALA A 291 18.11 12.02 -1.15
CA ALA A 291 19.34 11.45 -1.70
C ALA A 291 19.11 10.04 -2.23
N TYR A 292 18.25 9.23 -1.59
CA TYR A 292 17.81 7.93 -2.11
C TYR A 292 17.02 8.10 -3.40
N LEU A 293 16.11 9.09 -3.47
CA LEU A 293 15.40 9.43 -4.71
C LEU A 293 16.34 10.04 -5.77
N ALA A 294 17.24 10.97 -5.41
CA ALA A 294 18.17 11.61 -6.33
C ALA A 294 19.27 10.66 -6.83
N TRP A 295 19.69 9.67 -6.03
CA TRP A 295 20.58 8.60 -6.44
C TRP A 295 19.85 7.57 -7.32
N PHE A 296 18.63 7.18 -6.95
CA PHE A 296 17.78 6.26 -7.73
C PHE A 296 17.35 6.86 -9.09
N TYR A 297 17.24 8.18 -9.18
CA TYR A 297 16.89 8.93 -10.40
C TYR A 297 18.07 9.76 -10.97
N ARG A 298 19.30 9.45 -10.56
CA ARG A 298 20.53 10.17 -10.94
C ARG A 298 20.66 10.40 -12.44
N ASP A 299 20.37 9.37 -13.23
CA ASP A 299 20.57 9.40 -14.68
C ASP A 299 19.42 10.13 -15.40
N GLU A 300 18.23 10.17 -14.78
CA GLU A 300 17.06 10.89 -15.29
C GLU A 300 17.18 12.40 -15.00
N ILE A 301 17.76 12.78 -13.86
CA ILE A 301 18.02 14.17 -13.47
C ILE A 301 19.13 14.80 -14.32
N LYS A 302 20.23 14.08 -14.58
CA LYS A 302 21.29 14.54 -15.49
C LYS A 302 20.80 14.74 -16.93
N SER A 303 19.80 13.98 -17.34
CA SER A 303 19.19 14.10 -18.68
C SER A 303 18.19 15.27 -18.77
N ALA A 304 17.54 15.63 -17.66
CA ALA A 304 16.62 16.76 -17.57
C ALA A 304 17.36 18.11 -17.52
N LEU A 305 18.52 18.18 -16.85
CA LEU A 305 19.36 19.37 -16.74
C LEU A 305 20.16 19.71 -18.02
N LYS A 306 20.20 18.79 -19.00
CA LYS A 306 20.84 19.03 -20.31
C LYS A 306 19.86 19.62 -21.35
N ARG A 307 18.61 19.86 -20.97
CA ARG A 307 17.52 20.39 -21.81
C ARG A 307 16.90 21.67 -21.26
N ILE A 308 17.55 22.28 -20.27
CA ILE A 308 17.38 23.67 -19.83
C ILE A 308 18.69 24.36 -20.18
#